data_AF-A0A9W4K8W5-F1
#
_entry.id   AF-A0A9W4K8W5-F1
#
_cell.length_a   1.000
_cell.length_b   1.000
_cell.length_c   1.000
_cell.angle_alpha   90.00
_cell.angle_beta   90.00
_cell.angle_gamma   90.00
#
_symmetry.space_group_name_H-M   'P 1'
#
loop_
_entity.id
_entity.type
_entity.pdbx_description
1 polymer ?
#
loop_
_entity_poly.entity_id
_entity_poly.type
_entity_poly.pdbx_seq_one_letter_code
_entity_poly.pdbx_strand_id
1 'polypeptide(L)'
;MAENMDRIAVDPDFYTMATGYGMGPQDLQSYQAIKEDDYWGPSDEQQFEAFEIGHMMFLVLDHDQPNPLFRAPIGDSPKNILDIGTGQGSWAIDVADRYPLATVRGVDIFPPPVSWMPPNCVFEVDDVLREWTWREPFDFIHMRLMYGAFPPEGWHKLYKQAYDALEPGGWIEQMELDVRVYSDDGTLKKEHQLYGWGDMFIRCSERAERSLRTHETMRGAIEEAGFVDVHEEKYKIPIGPWARDNTLKEAGHLQYGHWNAALEGWAMWLLTHFGEPEPWTKEEVQVFLAKVRTELSNPHIHAYEPANRVWARKPTKEELKAKEVKIKAETSP
;
A
#
# COMPACT_ATOMS: atom_id res chain seq x y z
N MET A 1 22.70 15.72 -42.30
CA MET A 1 21.72 14.90 -41.57
C MET A 1 22.08 14.99 -40.11
N ALA A 2 21.45 15.92 -39.40
CA ALA A 2 21.44 16.02 -37.96
C ALA A 2 19.95 16.12 -37.64
N GLU A 3 19.37 15.07 -37.08
CA GLU A 3 17.97 15.05 -36.68
C GLU A 3 17.83 15.92 -35.44
N ASN A 4 16.90 16.87 -35.52
CA ASN A 4 16.45 17.68 -34.40
C ASN A 4 15.83 16.73 -33.37
N MET A 5 16.50 16.57 -32.21
CA MET A 5 15.81 16.17 -30.99
C MET A 5 14.91 17.33 -30.58
N ASP A 6 13.60 17.18 -30.78
CA ASP A 6 12.61 18.06 -30.19
C ASP A 6 12.84 18.07 -28.67
N ARG A 7 13.22 19.24 -28.14
CA ARG A 7 13.22 19.49 -26.69
C ARG A 7 11.77 19.45 -26.23
N ILE A 8 11.39 18.33 -25.61
CA ILE A 8 10.10 18.17 -24.96
C ILE A 8 9.95 19.31 -23.95
N ALA A 9 8.87 20.07 -24.08
CA ALA A 9 8.56 21.17 -23.19
C ALA A 9 8.28 20.61 -21.79
N VAL A 10 9.20 20.85 -20.86
CA VAL A 10 9.03 20.56 -19.45
C VAL A 10 8.02 21.55 -18.88
N ASP A 11 7.05 21.08 -18.11
CA ASP A 11 6.16 21.95 -17.34
C ASP A 11 7.02 22.86 -16.42
N PRO A 12 7.00 24.19 -16.61
CA PRO A 12 7.81 25.12 -15.84
C PRO A 12 7.53 25.04 -14.33
N ASP A 13 6.33 24.64 -13.93
CA ASP A 13 5.93 24.54 -12.53
C ASP A 13 6.56 23.29 -11.88
N PHE A 14 6.77 22.22 -12.64
CA PHE A 14 7.43 20.99 -12.17
C PHE A 14 8.92 21.16 -11.92
N TYR A 15 9.64 21.90 -12.78
CA TYR A 15 11.08 22.16 -12.57
C TYR A 15 11.32 23.03 -11.33
N THR A 16 10.42 23.99 -11.10
CA THR A 16 10.44 24.86 -9.92
C THR A 16 10.09 24.09 -8.65
N MET A 17 9.16 23.14 -8.74
CA MET A 17 8.79 22.23 -7.66
C MET A 17 9.94 21.26 -7.32
N ALA A 18 10.46 20.53 -8.30
CA ALA A 18 11.53 19.55 -8.12
C ALA A 18 12.85 20.15 -7.59
N THR A 19 13.21 21.36 -8.03
CA THR A 19 14.39 22.07 -7.50
C THR A 19 14.16 22.66 -6.11
N GLY A 20 12.91 23.01 -5.75
CA GLY A 20 12.53 23.44 -4.40
C GLY A 20 12.55 22.30 -3.36
N TYR A 21 12.30 21.06 -3.79
CA TYR A 21 12.28 19.86 -2.95
C TYR A 21 13.58 19.04 -2.97
N GLY A 22 14.66 19.56 -3.57
CA GLY A 22 15.98 18.92 -3.54
C GLY A 22 16.11 17.65 -4.39
N MET A 23 15.17 17.39 -5.32
CA MET A 23 15.27 16.26 -6.24
C MET A 23 16.49 16.41 -7.15
N GLY A 24 17.31 15.36 -7.19
CA GLY A 24 18.46 15.28 -8.08
C GLY A 24 18.05 15.03 -9.54
N PRO A 25 18.94 15.30 -10.50
CA PRO A 25 18.70 14.99 -11.91
C PRO A 25 18.34 13.51 -12.19
N GLN A 26 18.80 12.59 -11.33
CA GLN A 26 18.52 11.16 -11.45
C GLN A 26 17.09 10.80 -10.99
N ASP A 27 16.58 11.46 -9.96
CA ASP A 27 15.20 11.26 -9.47
C ASP A 27 14.19 11.79 -10.50
N LEU A 28 14.50 12.95 -11.09
CA LEU A 28 13.75 13.56 -12.19
C LEU A 28 13.71 12.67 -13.45
N GLN A 29 14.84 12.03 -13.79
CA GLN A 29 14.93 11.14 -14.95
C GLN A 29 14.19 9.82 -14.71
N SER A 30 14.25 9.29 -13.48
CA SER A 30 13.48 8.10 -13.07
C SER A 30 11.99 8.36 -13.09
N TYR A 31 11.54 9.51 -12.56
CA TYR A 31 10.16 9.96 -12.63
C TYR A 31 9.66 10.09 -14.09
N GLN A 32 10.46 10.67 -14.98
CA GLN A 32 10.09 10.80 -16.40
C GLN A 32 9.95 9.44 -17.09
N ALA A 33 10.81 8.47 -16.79
CA ALA A 33 10.71 7.11 -17.31
C ALA A 33 9.50 6.34 -16.73
N ILE A 34 9.15 6.56 -15.45
CA ILE A 34 8.00 5.93 -14.81
C ILE A 34 6.67 6.51 -15.34
N LYS A 35 6.64 7.81 -15.67
CA LYS A 35 5.44 8.44 -16.27
C LYS A 35 5.09 7.85 -17.64
N GLU A 36 6.04 7.20 -18.31
CA GLU A 36 5.80 6.51 -19.58
C GLU A 36 5.18 5.10 -19.40
N ASP A 37 5.24 4.51 -18.19
CA ASP A 37 4.73 3.15 -17.90
C ASP A 37 3.66 3.12 -16.76
N ASP A 38 2.42 2.82 -17.15
CA ASP A 38 1.53 1.83 -16.51
C ASP A 38 1.25 1.89 -14.97
N TYR A 39 1.03 3.06 -14.39
CA TYR A 39 0.46 3.19 -13.02
C TYR A 39 -1.02 3.62 -13.03
N TRP A 40 -1.86 2.92 -12.28
CA TRP A 40 -3.33 3.06 -12.34
C TRP A 40 -3.94 3.92 -11.24
N GLY A 41 -3.22 4.17 -10.13
CA GLY A 41 -3.69 5.04 -9.06
C GLY A 41 -3.51 6.51 -9.44
N PRO A 42 -4.49 7.39 -9.24
CA PRO A 42 -4.23 8.82 -9.31
C PRO A 42 -3.15 9.25 -8.29
N SER A 43 -2.46 10.34 -8.59
CA SER A 43 -1.43 10.93 -7.72
C SER A 43 -1.68 12.42 -7.53
N ASP A 44 -2.97 12.78 -7.42
CA ASP A 44 -3.45 14.14 -7.19
C ASP A 44 -3.67 14.44 -5.70
N GLU A 45 -3.92 15.71 -5.38
CA GLU A 45 -4.11 16.20 -4.00
C GLU A 45 -5.24 15.45 -3.27
N GLN A 46 -6.31 15.09 -3.97
CA GLN A 46 -7.44 14.38 -3.41
C GLN A 46 -7.07 12.94 -3.00
N GLN A 47 -6.21 12.28 -3.78
CA GLN A 47 -5.68 10.97 -3.41
C GLN A 47 -4.76 11.04 -2.19
N PHE A 48 -3.91 12.06 -2.08
CA PHE A 48 -3.06 12.21 -0.91
C PHE A 48 -3.87 12.49 0.36
N GLU A 49 -4.96 13.27 0.27
CA GLU A 49 -5.91 13.45 1.37
C GLU A 49 -6.53 12.10 1.79
N ALA A 50 -6.93 11.27 0.82
CA ALA A 50 -7.45 9.94 1.11
C ALA A 50 -6.42 9.06 1.86
N PHE A 51 -5.15 9.08 1.45
CA PHE A 51 -4.08 8.34 2.11
C PHE A 51 -3.86 8.78 3.56
N GLU A 52 -3.95 10.10 3.84
CA GLU A 52 -3.85 10.64 5.19
C GLU A 52 -5.02 10.17 6.07
N ILE A 53 -6.25 10.21 5.55
CA ILE A 53 -7.43 9.70 6.26
C ILE A 53 -7.29 8.20 6.56
N GLY A 54 -6.81 7.42 5.58
CA GLY A 54 -6.52 6.00 5.76
C GLY A 54 -5.46 5.75 6.84
N HIS A 55 -4.39 6.56 6.87
CA HIS A 55 -3.37 6.47 7.90
C HIS A 55 -3.94 6.73 9.31
N MET A 56 -4.74 7.79 9.48
CA MET A 56 -5.43 8.09 10.74
C MET A 56 -6.37 6.96 11.18
N MET A 57 -7.10 6.36 10.24
CA MET A 57 -7.98 5.24 10.52
C MET A 57 -7.22 4.07 11.15
N PHE A 58 -6.07 3.68 10.59
CA PHE A 58 -5.26 2.60 11.16
C PHE A 58 -4.69 2.95 12.54
N LEU A 59 -4.27 4.21 12.76
CA LEU A 59 -3.85 4.67 14.08
C LEU A 59 -4.97 4.57 15.12
N VAL A 60 -6.20 4.92 14.75
CA VAL A 60 -7.37 4.81 15.64
C VAL A 60 -7.67 3.34 15.96
N LEU A 61 -7.65 2.47 14.95
CA LEU A 61 -7.86 1.03 15.14
C LEU A 61 -6.86 0.44 16.14
N ASP A 62 -5.62 0.90 16.10
CA ASP A 62 -4.52 0.36 16.88
C ASP A 62 -4.12 1.24 18.08
N HIS A 63 -4.96 2.21 18.48
CA HIS A 63 -4.63 3.20 19.50
C HIS A 63 -4.34 2.61 20.89
N ASP A 64 -4.85 1.42 21.19
CA ASP A 64 -4.69 0.73 22.47
C ASP A 64 -3.44 -0.16 22.51
N GLN A 65 -2.70 -0.22 21.41
CA GLN A 65 -1.52 -1.03 21.26
C GLN A 65 -0.29 -0.25 21.75
N PRO A 66 0.74 -0.95 22.28
CA PRO A 66 2.01 -0.30 22.62
C PRO A 66 2.63 0.46 21.44
N ASN A 67 2.38 -0.05 20.22
CA ASN A 67 2.77 0.58 18.97
C ASN A 67 1.57 0.59 18.00
N PRO A 68 0.95 1.76 17.73
CA PRO A 68 -0.16 1.88 16.79
C PRO A 68 0.26 1.86 15.30
N LEU A 69 1.56 1.88 14.98
CA LEU A 69 2.04 1.96 13.59
C LEU A 69 2.24 0.57 12.97
N PHE A 70 2.65 -0.41 13.78
CA PHE A 70 2.95 -1.78 13.35
C PHE A 70 2.96 -2.78 14.51
N ARG A 71 2.99 -4.09 14.20
CA ARG A 71 2.99 -5.21 15.17
C ARG A 71 4.30 -5.97 15.27
N ALA A 72 5.12 -5.93 14.22
CA ALA A 72 6.41 -6.61 14.18
C ALA A 72 7.30 -6.23 15.38
N PRO A 73 7.85 -7.19 16.12
CA PRO A 73 8.69 -6.93 17.29
C PRO A 73 10.12 -6.58 16.87
N ILE A 74 10.32 -5.36 16.37
CA ILE A 74 11.61 -4.89 15.83
C ILE A 74 12.59 -4.39 16.92
N GLY A 75 12.18 -4.45 18.19
CA GLY A 75 12.95 -3.95 19.33
C GLY A 75 12.98 -2.42 19.45
N ASP A 76 13.75 -1.92 20.41
CA ASP A 76 13.77 -0.48 20.76
C ASP A 76 14.84 0.32 19.99
N SER A 77 15.66 -0.34 19.17
CA SER A 77 16.78 0.30 18.48
C SER A 77 17.03 -0.27 17.08
N PRO A 78 16.01 -0.26 16.19
CA PRO A 78 16.23 -0.51 14.77
C PRO A 78 17.17 0.56 14.19
N LYS A 79 17.93 0.20 13.15
CA LYS A 79 18.88 1.09 12.47
C LYS A 79 18.37 1.52 11.10
N ASN A 80 17.81 0.60 10.33
CA ASN A 80 17.32 0.86 8.98
C ASN A 80 15.90 0.31 8.82
N ILE A 81 14.96 1.19 8.48
CA ILE A 81 13.57 0.85 8.21
C ILE A 81 13.22 1.29 6.79
N LEU A 82 12.48 0.45 6.07
CA LEU A 82 11.97 0.73 4.73
C LEU A 82 10.44 0.72 4.73
N ASP A 83 9.83 1.74 4.15
CA ASP A 83 8.41 1.87 3.87
C ASP A 83 8.20 1.87 2.36
N ILE A 84 7.61 0.80 1.82
CA ILE A 84 7.41 0.60 0.39
C ILE A 84 6.00 1.04 0.01
N GLY A 85 5.91 1.90 -1.01
CA GLY A 85 4.65 2.56 -1.37
C GLY A 85 4.27 3.60 -0.34
N THR A 86 5.22 4.47 0.02
CA THR A 86 5.05 5.41 1.14
C THR A 86 3.93 6.43 0.90
N GLY A 87 3.53 6.66 -0.36
CA GLY A 87 2.45 7.56 -0.73
C GLY A 87 2.68 8.98 -0.21
N GLN A 88 1.82 9.43 0.72
CA GLN A 88 1.97 10.75 1.35
C GLN A 88 3.18 10.84 2.29
N GLY A 89 3.69 9.72 2.80
CA GLY A 89 4.83 9.67 3.71
C GLY A 89 4.47 9.69 5.20
N SER A 90 3.18 9.77 5.58
CA SER A 90 2.76 9.91 6.99
C SER A 90 3.31 8.79 7.87
N TRP A 91 3.25 7.54 7.40
CA TRP A 91 3.74 6.41 8.17
C TRP A 91 5.26 6.47 8.39
N ALA A 92 6.03 6.77 7.35
CA ALA A 92 7.48 6.90 7.45
C ALA A 92 7.89 8.02 8.41
N ILE A 93 7.19 9.16 8.38
CA ILE A 93 7.41 10.29 9.29
C ILE A 93 7.13 9.90 10.74
N ASP A 94 5.97 9.28 11.02
CA ASP A 94 5.60 8.86 12.37
C ASP A 94 6.57 7.81 12.94
N VAL A 95 7.07 6.91 12.10
CA VAL A 95 8.09 5.93 12.50
C VAL A 95 9.44 6.60 12.74
N ALA A 96 9.82 7.57 11.92
CA ALA A 96 11.06 8.33 12.11
C ALA A 96 11.05 9.14 13.41
N ASP A 97 9.91 9.73 13.77
CA ASP A 97 9.71 10.42 15.05
C ASP A 97 9.77 9.44 16.24
N ARG A 98 9.21 8.24 16.10
CA ARG A 98 9.29 7.20 17.15
C ARG A 98 10.70 6.65 17.35
N TYR A 99 11.49 6.51 16.27
CA TYR A 99 12.84 5.95 16.31
C TYR A 99 13.88 6.97 15.81
N PRO A 100 14.24 7.99 16.61
CA PRO A 100 15.10 9.09 16.18
C PRO A 100 16.54 8.68 15.83
N LEU A 101 16.94 7.45 16.16
CA LEU A 101 18.26 6.89 15.83
C LEU A 101 18.24 5.96 14.61
N ALA A 102 17.06 5.58 14.12
CA ALA A 102 16.90 4.79 12.90
C ALA A 102 16.87 5.71 11.69
N THR A 103 17.43 5.28 10.56
CA THR A 103 17.12 5.85 9.26
C THR A 103 15.87 5.18 8.70
N VAL A 104 14.83 5.97 8.45
CA VAL A 104 13.58 5.51 7.83
C VAL A 104 13.56 5.98 6.39
N ARG A 105 13.40 5.04 5.45
CA ARG A 105 13.32 5.32 4.02
C ARG A 105 11.91 5.06 3.54
N GLY A 106 11.23 6.07 3.01
CA GLY A 106 9.98 5.89 2.27
C GLY A 106 10.27 5.88 0.77
N VAL A 107 9.81 4.85 0.08
CA VAL A 107 9.99 4.71 -1.37
C VAL A 107 8.64 4.69 -2.04
N ASP A 108 8.47 5.50 -3.07
CA ASP A 108 7.29 5.50 -3.91
C ASP A 108 7.68 5.89 -5.35
N ILE A 109 6.83 5.58 -6.31
CA ILE A 109 7.02 6.00 -7.70
C ILE A 109 6.65 7.47 -7.93
N PHE A 110 5.91 8.07 -6.98
CA PHE A 110 5.64 9.50 -6.93
C PHE A 110 6.29 10.16 -5.71
N PRO A 111 6.85 11.37 -5.84
CA PRO A 111 7.39 12.08 -4.70
C PRO A 111 6.26 12.45 -3.70
N PRO A 112 6.42 12.16 -2.40
CA PRO A 112 5.46 12.57 -1.38
C PRO A 112 5.31 14.11 -1.34
N PRO A 113 4.10 14.67 -1.19
CA PRO A 113 3.87 16.12 -1.20
C PRO A 113 4.16 16.78 0.17
N VAL A 114 5.24 16.36 0.83
CA VAL A 114 5.58 16.83 2.18
C VAL A 114 6.53 18.02 2.13
N SER A 115 6.24 19.04 2.96
CA SER A 115 7.10 20.23 3.08
C SER A 115 8.15 20.11 4.20
N TRP A 116 7.99 19.12 5.07
CA TRP A 116 8.88 18.88 6.20
C TRP A 116 8.90 17.38 6.54
N MET A 117 10.07 16.90 6.95
CA MET A 117 10.25 15.54 7.48
C MET A 117 11.34 15.55 8.57
N PRO A 118 11.32 14.59 9.52
CA PRO A 118 12.39 14.41 10.48
C PRO A 118 13.75 14.21 9.78
N PRO A 119 14.88 14.63 10.37
CA PRO A 119 16.20 14.53 9.73
C PRO A 119 16.68 13.10 9.48
N ASN A 120 16.03 12.12 10.09
CA ASN A 120 16.28 10.69 9.93
C ASN A 120 15.27 9.99 9.01
N CYS A 121 14.34 10.74 8.41
CA CYS A 121 13.42 10.29 7.37
C CYS A 121 13.94 10.71 6.00
N VAL A 122 13.97 9.78 5.04
CA VAL A 122 14.43 10.01 3.67
C VAL A 122 13.38 9.49 2.71
N PHE A 123 13.00 10.29 1.71
CA PHE A 123 12.10 9.86 0.65
C PHE A 123 12.87 9.67 -0.66
N GLU A 124 12.62 8.55 -1.33
CA GLU A 124 13.28 8.18 -2.58
C GLU A 124 12.20 7.89 -3.64
N VAL A 125 12.38 8.41 -4.85
CA VAL A 125 11.48 8.15 -5.97
C VAL A 125 12.06 7.01 -6.81
N ASP A 126 11.54 5.80 -6.65
CA ASP A 126 12.02 4.62 -7.37
C ASP A 126 10.93 3.56 -7.54
N ASP A 127 11.12 2.71 -8.56
CA ASP A 127 10.33 1.51 -8.76
C ASP A 127 10.94 0.36 -7.97
N VAL A 128 10.25 -0.08 -6.91
CA VAL A 128 10.71 -1.17 -6.03
C VAL A 128 10.79 -2.53 -6.73
N LEU A 129 10.26 -2.69 -7.94
CA LEU A 129 10.50 -3.89 -8.75
C LEU A 129 11.87 -3.87 -9.44
N ARG A 130 12.62 -2.77 -9.41
CA ARG A 130 14.01 -2.74 -9.90
C ARG A 130 14.95 -3.37 -8.87
N GLU A 131 16.20 -3.58 -9.30
CA GLU A 131 17.25 -4.09 -8.41
C GLU A 131 17.53 -3.07 -7.31
N TRP A 132 17.43 -3.50 -6.06
CA TRP A 132 17.66 -2.65 -4.90
C TRP A 132 19.16 -2.38 -4.72
N THR A 133 19.53 -1.09 -4.63
CA THR A 133 20.94 -0.65 -4.56
C THR A 133 21.41 -0.26 -3.16
N TRP A 134 20.54 -0.37 -2.15
CA TRP A 134 20.88 -0.11 -0.76
C TRP A 134 21.95 -1.08 -0.25
N ARG A 135 22.99 -0.55 0.36
CA ARG A 135 24.14 -1.34 0.84
C ARG A 135 23.91 -1.92 2.24
N GLU A 136 23.23 -1.15 3.07
CA GLU A 136 22.93 -1.54 4.44
C GLU A 136 21.63 -2.33 4.47
N PRO A 137 21.60 -3.50 5.12
CA PRO A 137 20.38 -4.28 5.26
C PRO A 137 19.39 -3.58 6.20
N PHE A 138 18.12 -3.93 6.04
CA PHE A 138 17.02 -3.39 6.83
C PHE A 138 16.74 -4.27 8.06
N ASP A 139 16.35 -3.63 9.16
CA ASP A 139 15.80 -4.33 10.33
C ASP A 139 14.30 -4.58 10.16
N PHE A 140 13.63 -3.71 9.40
CA PHE A 140 12.19 -3.75 9.19
C PHE A 140 11.79 -3.22 7.80
N ILE A 141 10.88 -3.92 7.14
CA ILE A 141 10.24 -3.50 5.87
C ILE A 141 8.73 -3.49 6.07
N HIS A 142 8.11 -2.35 5.77
CA HIS A 142 6.67 -2.13 5.85
C HIS A 142 6.05 -1.89 4.47
N MET A 143 4.83 -2.39 4.28
CA MET A 143 3.97 -2.15 3.11
C MET A 143 2.53 -1.98 3.57
N ARG A 144 1.77 -1.09 2.95
CA ARG A 144 0.35 -0.93 3.30
C ARG A 144 -0.48 -0.41 2.14
N LEU A 145 -1.64 -1.04 1.91
CA LEU A 145 -2.56 -0.72 0.82
C LEU A 145 -1.91 -0.76 -0.56
N MET A 146 -1.08 -1.78 -0.81
CA MET A 146 -0.35 -1.96 -2.06
C MET A 146 -1.09 -2.86 -3.05
N TYR A 147 -2.31 -3.33 -2.73
CA TYR A 147 -3.13 -4.12 -3.66
C TYR A 147 -3.26 -3.45 -5.04
N GLY A 148 -3.19 -4.26 -6.10
CA GLY A 148 -3.18 -3.76 -7.48
C GLY A 148 -1.90 -3.03 -7.93
N ALA A 149 -0.93 -2.75 -7.05
CA ALA A 149 0.29 -2.04 -7.44
C ALA A 149 1.14 -2.84 -8.45
N PHE A 150 1.12 -4.17 -8.36
CA PHE A 150 1.97 -5.05 -9.15
C PHE A 150 1.19 -6.19 -9.79
N PRO A 151 1.66 -6.70 -10.95
CA PRO A 151 1.24 -7.99 -11.45
C PRO A 151 1.72 -9.13 -10.52
N PRO A 152 1.18 -10.36 -10.65
CA PRO A 152 1.52 -11.47 -9.76
C PRO A 152 3.02 -11.75 -9.62
N GLU A 153 3.77 -11.75 -10.71
CA GLU A 153 5.22 -11.94 -10.71
C GLU A 153 5.98 -10.78 -10.04
N GLY A 154 5.42 -9.57 -10.10
CA GLY A 154 5.94 -8.40 -9.39
C GLY A 154 5.90 -8.59 -7.87
N TRP A 155 4.79 -9.15 -7.35
CA TRP A 155 4.69 -9.49 -5.93
C TRP A 155 5.73 -10.53 -5.49
N HIS A 156 5.90 -11.62 -6.25
CA HIS A 156 6.92 -12.63 -5.95
C HIS A 156 8.33 -12.02 -5.93
N LYS A 157 8.64 -11.16 -6.90
CA LYS A 157 9.92 -10.44 -6.94
C LYS A 157 10.10 -9.53 -5.72
N LEU A 158 9.06 -8.76 -5.37
CA LEU A 158 9.09 -7.83 -4.25
C LEU A 158 9.36 -8.55 -2.92
N TYR A 159 8.60 -9.61 -2.61
CA TYR A 159 8.82 -10.37 -1.38
C TYR A 159 10.20 -11.01 -1.32
N LYS A 160 10.74 -11.46 -2.46
CA LYS A 160 12.10 -12.00 -2.53
C LYS A 160 13.15 -10.92 -2.26
N GLN A 161 13.00 -9.73 -2.84
CA GLN A 161 13.92 -8.61 -2.60
C GLN A 161 13.85 -8.13 -1.15
N ALA A 162 12.64 -8.05 -0.57
CA ALA A 162 12.43 -7.75 0.84
C ALA A 162 13.12 -8.78 1.74
N TYR A 163 12.95 -10.08 1.44
CA TYR A 163 13.64 -11.14 2.18
C TYR A 163 15.16 -11.00 2.10
N ASP A 164 15.71 -10.73 0.92
CA ASP A 164 17.16 -10.63 0.72
C ASP A 164 17.76 -9.41 1.44
N ALA A 165 17.06 -8.28 1.42
CA ALA A 165 17.52 -7.02 1.98
C ALA A 165 17.38 -6.92 3.51
N LEU A 166 16.59 -7.78 4.15
CA LEU A 166 16.48 -7.82 5.61
C LEU A 166 17.72 -8.45 6.26
N GLU A 167 18.13 -7.93 7.43
CA GLU A 167 19.03 -8.65 8.33
C GLU A 167 18.40 -9.99 8.74
N PRO A 168 19.19 -11.05 8.95
CA PRO A 168 18.68 -12.26 9.58
C PRO A 168 18.08 -11.93 10.96
N GLY A 169 16.81 -12.27 11.18
CA GLY A 169 16.05 -11.86 12.35
C GLY A 169 15.24 -10.56 12.18
N GLY A 170 15.42 -9.82 11.07
CA GLY A 170 14.61 -8.67 10.70
C GLY A 170 13.20 -9.05 10.28
N TRP A 171 12.30 -8.07 10.21
CA TRP A 171 10.87 -8.29 10.02
C TRP A 171 10.32 -7.67 8.74
N ILE A 172 9.31 -8.32 8.18
CA ILE A 172 8.41 -7.73 7.18
C ILE A 172 7.03 -7.57 7.81
N GLU A 173 6.34 -6.50 7.49
CA GLU A 173 4.93 -6.32 7.82
C GLU A 173 4.17 -5.72 6.64
N GLN A 174 3.00 -6.31 6.35
CA GLN A 174 2.12 -5.85 5.30
C GLN A 174 0.69 -5.74 5.81
N MET A 175 -0.01 -4.68 5.45
CA MET A 175 -1.43 -4.51 5.74
C MET A 175 -2.25 -4.18 4.49
N GLU A 176 -3.29 -4.97 4.23
CA GLU A 176 -4.14 -4.84 3.04
C GLU A 176 -5.61 -4.86 3.40
N LEU A 177 -6.42 -4.07 2.68
CA LEU A 177 -7.88 -4.17 2.71
C LEU A 177 -8.36 -5.24 1.73
N ASP A 178 -9.52 -5.81 2.02
CA ASP A 178 -10.35 -6.44 1.01
C ASP A 178 -11.22 -5.36 0.34
N VAL A 179 -11.17 -5.28 -0.99
CA VAL A 179 -11.98 -4.32 -1.78
C VAL A 179 -13.48 -4.64 -1.76
N ARG A 180 -13.87 -5.81 -1.24
CA ARG A 180 -15.27 -6.20 -1.08
C ARG A 180 -15.85 -5.64 0.21
N VAL A 181 -17.08 -5.18 0.10
CA VAL A 181 -17.85 -4.64 1.20
C VAL A 181 -18.85 -5.69 1.70
N TYR A 182 -18.89 -5.87 3.02
CA TYR A 182 -19.72 -6.88 3.68
C TYR A 182 -20.66 -6.27 4.71
N SER A 183 -21.63 -7.06 5.15
CA SER A 183 -22.53 -6.73 6.25
C SER A 183 -23.00 -8.02 6.93
N ASP A 184 -23.12 -8.01 8.26
CA ASP A 184 -23.45 -9.20 9.04
C ASP A 184 -24.94 -9.33 9.37
N ASP A 185 -25.72 -8.27 9.15
CA ASP A 185 -27.14 -8.21 9.56
C ASP A 185 -28.10 -8.07 8.37
N GLY A 186 -27.60 -8.22 7.15
CA GLY A 186 -28.39 -8.17 5.92
C GLY A 186 -28.85 -6.76 5.54
N THR A 187 -28.30 -5.72 6.16
CA THR A 187 -28.59 -4.33 5.79
C THR A 187 -28.02 -3.94 4.43
N LEU A 188 -26.86 -4.51 4.05
CA LEU A 188 -26.33 -4.44 2.70
C LEU A 188 -26.98 -5.54 1.82
N LYS A 189 -27.84 -5.14 0.89
CA LYS A 189 -28.62 -6.04 0.04
C LYS A 189 -28.03 -6.13 -1.36
N LYS A 190 -28.39 -7.18 -2.10
CA LYS A 190 -27.91 -7.46 -3.46
C LYS A 190 -28.27 -6.38 -4.48
N GLU A 191 -29.29 -5.57 -4.20
CA GLU A 191 -29.72 -4.49 -5.07
C GLU A 191 -28.85 -3.22 -4.90
N HIS A 192 -28.07 -3.14 -3.82
CA HIS A 192 -27.15 -2.04 -3.57
C HIS A 192 -25.91 -2.16 -4.47
N GLN A 193 -25.43 -1.04 -5.00
CA GLN A 193 -24.20 -0.98 -5.79
C GLN A 193 -22.98 -1.37 -4.96
N LEU A 194 -22.92 -0.96 -3.68
CA LEU A 194 -21.88 -1.34 -2.73
C LEU A 194 -21.75 -2.86 -2.56
N TYR A 195 -22.85 -3.61 -2.67
CA TYR A 195 -22.80 -5.08 -2.55
C TYR A 195 -22.01 -5.72 -3.68
N GLY A 196 -22.15 -5.22 -4.91
CA GLY A 196 -21.45 -5.73 -6.09
C GLY A 196 -20.11 -5.06 -6.39
N TRP A 197 -19.76 -4.00 -5.65
CA TRP A 197 -18.58 -3.17 -5.88
C TRP A 197 -17.30 -4.00 -5.99
N GLY A 198 -16.92 -4.70 -4.91
CA GLY A 198 -15.64 -5.40 -4.86
C GLY A 198 -15.53 -6.51 -5.88
N ASP A 199 -16.61 -7.27 -6.09
CA ASP A 199 -16.62 -8.35 -7.09
C ASP A 199 -16.41 -7.82 -8.51
N MET A 200 -17.02 -6.69 -8.85
CA MET A 200 -16.81 -6.03 -10.14
C MET A 200 -15.36 -5.54 -10.28
N PHE A 201 -14.83 -4.88 -9.25
CA PHE A 201 -13.46 -4.38 -9.24
C PHE A 201 -12.44 -5.49 -9.37
N ILE A 202 -12.63 -6.60 -8.67
CA ILE A 202 -11.77 -7.79 -8.78
C ILE A 202 -11.74 -8.29 -10.22
N ARG A 203 -12.90 -8.48 -10.86
CA ARG A 203 -12.95 -8.93 -12.28
C ARG A 203 -12.27 -7.95 -13.23
N CYS A 204 -12.45 -6.64 -13.03
CA CYS A 204 -11.77 -5.63 -13.83
C CYS A 204 -10.25 -5.69 -13.62
N SER A 205 -9.82 -5.87 -12.37
CA SER A 205 -8.40 -5.94 -11.98
C SER A 205 -7.69 -7.18 -12.52
N GLU A 206 -8.41 -8.31 -12.63
CA GLU A 206 -7.91 -9.54 -13.24
C GLU A 206 -7.67 -9.34 -14.75
N ARG A 207 -8.54 -8.58 -15.43
CA ARG A 207 -8.33 -8.20 -16.85
C ARG A 207 -7.18 -7.21 -17.03
N ALA A 208 -6.92 -6.38 -16.01
CA ALA A 208 -5.80 -5.45 -15.97
C ALA A 208 -4.48 -6.10 -15.52
N GLU A 209 -4.48 -7.41 -15.22
CA GLU A 209 -3.33 -8.14 -14.67
C GLU A 209 -2.78 -7.53 -13.36
N ARG A 210 -3.61 -6.82 -12.60
CA ARG A 210 -3.25 -6.09 -11.37
C ARG A 210 -4.18 -6.49 -10.24
N SER A 211 -3.92 -7.65 -9.64
CA SER A 211 -4.85 -8.26 -8.68
C SER A 211 -5.14 -7.37 -7.47
N LEU A 212 -6.43 -7.17 -7.16
CA LEU A 212 -6.90 -6.56 -5.91
C LEU A 212 -7.07 -7.58 -4.76
N ARG A 213 -6.58 -8.81 -4.93
CA ARG A 213 -6.72 -9.91 -3.96
C ARG A 213 -5.50 -10.07 -3.05
N THR A 214 -4.62 -9.07 -2.94
CA THR A 214 -3.40 -9.16 -2.13
C THR A 214 -3.70 -9.55 -0.67
N HIS A 215 -4.82 -9.11 -0.10
CA HIS A 215 -5.25 -9.52 1.25
C HIS A 215 -5.45 -11.05 1.39
N GLU A 216 -5.81 -11.76 0.31
CA GLU A 216 -5.99 -13.22 0.29
C GLU A 216 -4.66 -13.96 0.14
N THR A 217 -3.68 -13.35 -0.55
CA THR A 217 -2.47 -14.04 -1.02
C THR A 217 -1.21 -13.70 -0.22
N MET A 218 -1.13 -12.51 0.38
CA MET A 218 0.11 -11.99 0.99
C MET A 218 0.72 -12.92 2.02
N ARG A 219 -0.10 -13.58 2.85
CA ARG A 219 0.39 -14.50 3.89
C ARG A 219 1.17 -15.67 3.28
N GLY A 220 0.60 -16.29 2.25
CA GLY A 220 1.24 -17.41 1.56
C GLY A 220 2.47 -16.98 0.77
N ALA A 221 2.42 -15.82 0.13
CA ALA A 221 3.56 -15.28 -0.62
C ALA A 221 4.75 -14.91 0.29
N ILE A 222 4.48 -14.38 1.48
CA ILE A 222 5.50 -14.13 2.52
C ILE A 222 6.13 -15.46 2.98
N GLU A 223 5.33 -16.51 3.23
CA GLU A 223 5.88 -17.83 3.58
C GLU A 223 6.72 -18.43 2.45
N GLU A 224 6.25 -18.33 1.20
CA GLU A 224 6.94 -18.84 0.02
C GLU A 224 8.30 -18.16 -0.19
N ALA A 225 8.40 -16.85 0.09
CA ALA A 225 9.66 -16.11 0.05
C ALA A 225 10.70 -16.58 1.11
N GLY A 226 10.27 -17.37 2.09
CA GLY A 226 11.14 -18.02 3.07
C GLY A 226 11.09 -17.42 4.48
N PHE A 227 10.18 -16.47 4.73
CA PHE A 227 9.95 -15.93 6.06
C PHE A 227 9.39 -17.00 7.02
N VAL A 228 9.67 -16.83 8.31
CA VAL A 228 9.24 -17.70 9.41
C VAL A 228 8.48 -16.88 10.45
N ASP A 229 7.91 -17.55 11.46
CA ASP A 229 7.12 -16.91 12.52
C ASP A 229 6.02 -16.00 11.95
N VAL A 230 5.23 -16.53 11.00
CA VAL A 230 4.21 -15.75 10.30
C VAL A 230 2.97 -15.60 11.16
N HIS A 231 2.65 -14.35 11.48
CA HIS A 231 1.45 -13.95 12.20
C HIS A 231 0.47 -13.25 11.26
N GLU A 232 -0.82 -13.41 11.54
CA GLU A 232 -1.89 -12.74 10.80
C GLU A 232 -2.93 -12.21 11.80
N GLU A 233 -3.26 -10.93 11.69
CA GLU A 233 -4.34 -10.29 12.43
C GLU A 233 -5.40 -9.80 11.43
N LYS A 234 -6.67 -10.09 11.73
CA LYS A 234 -7.80 -9.74 10.87
C LYS A 234 -8.63 -8.64 11.52
N TYR A 235 -8.98 -7.66 10.71
CA TYR A 235 -9.73 -6.48 11.09
C TYR A 235 -11.09 -6.49 10.39
N LYS A 236 -12.03 -5.84 11.06
CA LYS A 236 -13.36 -5.57 10.54
C LYS A 236 -13.60 -4.08 10.66
N ILE A 237 -13.37 -3.34 9.57
CA ILE A 237 -13.36 -1.88 9.57
C ILE A 237 -14.74 -1.38 9.12
N PRO A 238 -15.54 -0.78 10.00
CA PRO A 238 -16.84 -0.24 9.61
C PRO A 238 -16.69 0.83 8.53
N ILE A 239 -17.67 0.92 7.65
CA ILE A 239 -17.85 2.07 6.77
C ILE A 239 -18.99 2.89 7.35
N GLY A 240 -18.65 4.02 7.95
CA GLY A 240 -19.58 4.88 8.68
C GLY A 240 -19.72 4.54 10.17
N PRO A 241 -20.38 5.42 10.94
CA PRO A 241 -20.32 5.40 12.41
C PRO A 241 -21.41 4.54 13.07
N TRP A 242 -21.73 3.39 12.46
CA TRP A 242 -22.81 2.52 12.95
C TRP A 242 -22.36 1.56 14.06
N ALA A 243 -21.05 1.35 14.23
CA ALA A 243 -20.52 0.46 15.26
C ALA A 243 -20.87 0.96 16.67
N ARG A 244 -21.15 0.02 17.58
CA ARG A 244 -21.42 0.35 19.00
C ARG A 244 -20.15 0.67 19.77
N ASP A 245 -19.08 -0.07 19.48
CA ASP A 245 -17.75 0.16 20.03
C ASP A 245 -17.25 1.55 19.60
N ASN A 246 -16.66 2.30 20.52
CA ASN A 246 -16.27 3.69 20.27
C ASN A 246 -15.08 3.78 19.31
N THR A 247 -14.11 2.88 19.43
CA THR A 247 -12.93 2.85 18.55
C THR A 247 -13.34 2.49 17.13
N LEU A 248 -14.17 1.45 16.97
CA LEU A 248 -14.68 1.06 15.66
C LEU A 248 -15.61 2.12 15.06
N LYS A 249 -16.35 2.87 15.87
CA LYS A 249 -17.18 3.99 15.41
C LYS A 249 -16.32 5.13 14.86
N GLU A 250 -15.26 5.49 15.56
CA GLU A 250 -14.33 6.53 15.13
C GLU A 250 -13.56 6.10 13.87
N ALA A 251 -13.05 4.87 13.84
CA ALA A 251 -12.47 4.28 12.64
C ALA A 251 -13.48 4.28 11.48
N GLY A 252 -14.75 4.01 11.75
CA GLY A 252 -15.82 4.05 10.76
C GLY A 252 -16.12 5.45 10.21
N HIS A 253 -16.01 6.50 11.05
CA HIS A 253 -16.08 7.88 10.59
C HIS A 253 -14.94 8.21 9.61
N LEU A 254 -13.71 7.82 9.95
CA LEU A 254 -12.55 8.01 9.10
C LEU A 254 -12.67 7.20 7.80
N GLN A 255 -13.07 5.93 7.88
CA GLN A 255 -13.23 5.10 6.68
C GLN A 255 -14.31 5.62 5.73
N TYR A 256 -15.39 6.20 6.26
CA TYR A 256 -16.38 6.89 5.43
C TYR A 256 -15.76 8.10 4.71
N GLY A 257 -14.90 8.88 5.37
CA GLY A 257 -14.15 9.97 4.75
C GLY A 257 -13.21 9.46 3.65
N HIS A 258 -12.44 8.42 3.95
CA HIS A 258 -11.52 7.76 3.04
C HIS A 258 -12.22 7.28 1.76
N TRP A 259 -13.36 6.57 1.90
CA TRP A 259 -14.19 6.17 0.77
C TRP A 259 -14.62 7.36 -0.09
N ASN A 260 -15.15 8.42 0.52
CA ASN A 260 -15.65 9.57 -0.25
C ASN A 260 -14.55 10.33 -1.00
N ALA A 261 -13.36 10.42 -0.41
CA ALA A 261 -12.20 11.07 -1.02
C ALA A 261 -11.63 10.23 -2.18
N ALA A 262 -11.50 8.91 -2.00
CA ALA A 262 -10.78 8.04 -2.93
C ALA A 262 -11.63 7.41 -4.04
N LEU A 263 -12.97 7.39 -3.88
CA LEU A 263 -13.90 6.61 -4.71
C LEU A 263 -13.68 6.78 -6.21
N GLU A 264 -13.50 8.02 -6.65
CA GLU A 264 -13.34 8.35 -8.06
C GLU A 264 -12.00 7.87 -8.59
N GLY A 265 -10.94 8.05 -7.80
CA GLY A 265 -9.61 7.58 -8.14
C GLY A 265 -9.53 6.07 -8.35
N TRP A 266 -10.19 5.31 -7.47
CA TRP A 266 -10.25 3.85 -7.60
C TRP A 266 -11.01 3.39 -8.84
N ALA A 267 -12.13 4.06 -9.16
CA ALA A 267 -13.07 3.59 -10.17
C ALA A 267 -12.73 4.07 -11.59
N MET A 268 -12.28 5.32 -11.74
CA MET A 268 -12.28 6.01 -13.03
C MET A 268 -11.42 5.30 -14.08
N TRP A 269 -10.15 5.04 -13.77
CA TRP A 269 -9.27 4.37 -14.73
C TRP A 269 -9.73 2.93 -14.97
N LEU A 270 -9.96 2.18 -13.89
CA LEU A 270 -10.24 0.74 -13.97
C LEU A 270 -11.53 0.44 -14.76
N LEU A 271 -12.61 1.16 -14.49
CA LEU A 271 -13.90 0.91 -15.15
C LEU A 271 -13.95 1.45 -16.58
N THR A 272 -13.23 2.55 -16.89
CA THR A 272 -13.19 3.08 -18.26
C THR A 272 -12.30 2.28 -19.22
N HIS A 273 -11.40 1.44 -18.69
CA HIS A 273 -10.53 0.58 -19.50
C HIS A 273 -10.97 -0.89 -19.48
N PHE A 274 -11.44 -1.36 -18.32
CA PHE A 274 -11.72 -2.77 -18.07
C PHE A 274 -13.13 -3.04 -17.53
N GLY A 275 -14.03 -2.05 -17.57
CA GLY A 275 -15.43 -2.22 -17.20
C GLY A 275 -16.13 -3.31 -18.01
N GLU A 276 -17.25 -3.80 -17.48
CA GLU A 276 -18.05 -4.86 -18.09
C GLU A 276 -19.52 -4.43 -18.29
N PRO A 277 -20.21 -4.91 -19.34
CA PRO A 277 -19.74 -5.86 -20.37
C PRO A 277 -18.76 -5.27 -21.39
N GLU A 278 -18.71 -3.95 -21.51
CA GLU A 278 -17.72 -3.18 -22.28
C GLU A 278 -17.15 -2.09 -21.35
N PRO A 279 -15.97 -1.53 -21.65
CA PRO A 279 -15.41 -0.44 -20.85
C PRO A 279 -16.39 0.74 -20.75
N TRP A 280 -16.55 1.28 -19.55
CA TRP A 280 -17.56 2.30 -19.28
C TRP A 280 -17.12 3.67 -19.79
N THR A 281 -18.09 4.50 -20.14
CA THR A 281 -17.86 5.95 -20.30
C THR A 281 -17.61 6.60 -18.94
N LYS A 282 -16.95 7.76 -18.94
CA LYS A 282 -16.71 8.53 -17.70
C LYS A 282 -18.02 8.92 -17.03
N GLU A 283 -19.05 9.21 -17.82
CA GLU A 283 -20.39 9.56 -17.36
C GLU A 283 -21.07 8.37 -16.66
N GLU A 284 -20.94 7.15 -17.19
CA GLU A 284 -21.45 5.94 -16.55
C GLU A 284 -20.77 5.69 -15.20
N VAL A 285 -19.44 5.88 -15.13
CA VAL A 285 -18.70 5.80 -13.87
C VAL A 285 -19.25 6.81 -12.88
N GLN A 286 -19.38 8.08 -13.26
CA GLN A 286 -19.91 9.13 -12.38
C GLN A 286 -21.33 8.82 -11.86
N VAL A 287 -22.21 8.30 -12.71
CA VAL A 287 -23.56 7.87 -12.31
C VAL A 287 -23.51 6.72 -11.32
N PHE A 288 -22.63 5.74 -11.54
CA PHE A 288 -22.42 4.63 -10.61
C PHE A 288 -21.90 5.13 -9.25
N LEU A 289 -20.87 5.99 -9.26
CA LEU A 289 -20.30 6.57 -8.05
C LEU A 289 -21.31 7.40 -7.26
N ALA A 290 -22.22 8.12 -7.92
CA ALA A 290 -23.29 8.87 -7.26
C ALA A 290 -24.25 7.95 -6.48
N LYS A 291 -24.56 6.77 -7.03
CA LYS A 291 -25.37 5.75 -6.32
C LYS A 291 -24.61 5.18 -5.13
N VAL A 292 -23.33 4.86 -5.31
CA VAL A 292 -22.47 4.36 -4.23
C VAL A 292 -22.39 5.38 -3.07
N ARG A 293 -22.18 6.67 -3.35
CA ARG A 293 -22.19 7.75 -2.33
C ARG A 293 -23.54 7.85 -1.59
N THR A 294 -24.64 7.64 -2.28
CA THR A 294 -25.99 7.60 -1.67
C THR A 294 -26.11 6.42 -0.70
N GLU A 295 -25.54 5.27 -1.04
CA GLU A 295 -25.55 4.09 -0.16
C GLU A 295 -24.58 4.24 1.02
N LEU A 296 -23.38 4.77 0.79
CA LEU A 296 -22.39 5.05 1.85
C LEU A 296 -22.95 6.00 2.93
N SER A 297 -23.75 6.98 2.53
CA SER A 297 -24.34 7.96 3.45
C SER A 297 -25.58 7.45 4.19
N ASN A 298 -26.05 6.24 3.89
CA ASN A 298 -27.24 5.67 4.52
C ASN A 298 -26.89 5.03 5.89
N PRO A 299 -27.34 5.59 7.03
CA PRO A 299 -27.01 5.09 8.36
C PRO A 299 -27.65 3.73 8.68
N HIS A 300 -28.57 3.25 7.84
CA HIS A 300 -29.19 1.94 7.98
C HIS A 300 -28.44 0.83 7.23
N ILE A 301 -27.35 1.16 6.53
CA ILE A 301 -26.46 0.17 5.91
C ILE A 301 -25.25 -0.01 6.84
N HIS A 302 -25.19 -1.14 7.53
CA HIS A 302 -24.09 -1.49 8.43
C HIS A 302 -23.02 -2.26 7.64
N ALA A 303 -22.35 -1.53 6.76
CA ALA A 303 -21.31 -2.04 5.88
C ALA A 303 -19.92 -1.98 6.54
N TYR A 304 -19.03 -2.89 6.17
CA TYR A 304 -17.63 -2.91 6.58
C TYR A 304 -16.71 -3.48 5.50
N GLU A 305 -15.43 -3.17 5.59
CA GLU A 305 -14.35 -3.82 4.86
C GLU A 305 -13.50 -4.67 5.80
N PRO A 306 -13.24 -5.94 5.44
CA PRO A 306 -12.18 -6.72 6.04
C PRO A 306 -10.81 -6.11 5.74
N ALA A 307 -9.87 -6.29 6.66
CA ALA A 307 -8.46 -6.05 6.39
C ALA A 307 -7.61 -7.11 7.08
N ASN A 308 -6.44 -7.39 6.54
CA ASN A 308 -5.48 -8.30 7.16
C ASN A 308 -4.17 -7.56 7.36
N ARG A 309 -3.53 -7.79 8.50
CA ARG A 309 -2.14 -7.42 8.78
C ARG A 309 -1.34 -8.69 8.96
N VAL A 310 -0.28 -8.86 8.18
CA VAL A 310 0.63 -10.01 8.25
C VAL A 310 2.02 -9.50 8.57
N TRP A 311 2.65 -10.07 9.59
CA TRP A 311 4.07 -9.83 9.86
C TRP A 311 4.81 -11.14 10.06
N ALA A 312 6.06 -11.16 9.61
CA ALA A 312 6.90 -12.34 9.63
C ALA A 312 8.37 -11.97 9.73
N ARG A 313 9.18 -12.91 10.19
CA ARG A 313 10.60 -12.70 10.46
C ARG A 313 11.45 -13.43 9.43
N LYS A 314 12.54 -12.81 8.98
CA LYS A 314 13.61 -13.54 8.30
C LYS A 314 14.28 -14.49 9.30
N PRO A 315 14.56 -15.76 8.95
CA PRO A 315 15.26 -16.66 9.87
C PRO A 315 16.56 -16.05 10.41
N THR A 316 16.93 -16.36 11.65
CA THR A 316 18.16 -15.88 12.28
C THR A 316 19.38 -16.51 11.60
N LYS A 317 20.57 -15.97 11.88
CA LYS A 317 21.83 -16.53 11.36
C LYS A 317 21.99 -17.99 11.78
N GLU A 318 21.56 -18.35 12.99
CA GLU A 318 21.60 -19.71 13.53
C GLU A 318 20.62 -20.64 12.82
N GLU A 319 19.38 -20.18 12.59
CA GLU A 319 18.34 -20.94 11.87
C GLU A 319 18.73 -21.21 10.42
N LEU A 320 19.29 -20.21 9.72
CA LEU A 320 19.81 -20.36 8.35
C LEU A 320 20.94 -21.39 8.29
N LYS A 321 21.93 -21.29 9.20
CA LYS A 321 23.03 -22.27 9.28
C LYS A 321 22.52 -23.68 9.56
N ALA A 322 21.56 -23.82 10.48
CA ALA A 322 20.96 -25.13 10.78
C ALA A 322 20.25 -25.74 9.56
N LYS A 323 19.54 -24.90 8.78
CA LYS A 323 18.88 -25.31 7.54
C LYS A 323 19.90 -25.77 6.49
N GLU A 324 21.00 -25.05 6.31
CA GLU A 324 22.08 -25.44 5.38
C GLU A 324 22.73 -26.78 5.75
N VAL A 325 22.99 -27.01 7.04
CA VAL A 325 23.55 -28.29 7.53
C VAL A 325 22.59 -29.44 7.25
N LYS A 326 21.29 -29.24 7.49
CA LYS A 326 20.26 -30.26 7.25
C LYS A 326 20.15 -30.62 5.76
N ILE A 327 20.12 -29.62 4.88
CA ILE A 327 20.09 -29.83 3.42
C ILE A 327 21.32 -30.61 2.95
N LYS A 328 22.53 -30.26 3.42
CA LYS A 328 23.76 -30.99 3.10
C LYS A 328 23.73 -32.45 3.58
N ALA A 329 23.13 -32.71 4.74
CA ALA A 329 22.98 -34.06 5.26
C ALA A 329 21.98 -34.91 4.44
N GLU A 330 20.89 -34.30 3.97
CA GLU A 330 19.86 -34.97 3.15
C GLU A 330 20.27 -35.16 1.68
N THR A 331 21.21 -34.37 1.18
CA THR A 331 21.71 -34.42 -0.21
C THR A 331 23.06 -35.12 -0.35
N SER A 332 23.65 -35.59 0.75
CA SER A 332 24.87 -36.41 0.73
C SER A 332 24.51 -37.87 0.37
N PRO A 333 25.19 -38.48 -0.63
CA PRO A 333 24.85 -39.78 -1.19
C PRO A 333 25.03 -40.98 -0.25
#